data_AF-A0A9P9CFB0-F1
#
_entry.id   AF-A0A9P9CFB0-F1
#
_cell.length_a   1.000
_cell.length_b   1.000
_cell.length_c   1.000
_cell.angle_alpha   90.00
_cell.angle_beta   90.00
_cell.angle_gamma   90.00
#
_symmetry.space_group_name_H-M   'P 1'
#
loop_
_entity.id
_entity.type
_entity.pdbx_description
1 polymer ?
#
loop_
_entity_poly.entity_id
_entity_poly.type
_entity_poly.pdbx_seq_one_letter_code
_entity_poly.pdbx_strand_id
1 'polypeptide(L)'
;RTAIRIKLLEKLNHHGNRCCAWHETRQELHEYSAREAPTGIMNCGCTFEEALFEESLSKSGVGSMVTGAKRLNPALRNALLLVFQRAYGYTDGDLAFNRVSSEWLDGESPAYWSEKENFYEL
;
A
#
# COMPACT_ATOMS: atom_id res chain seq x y z
N ARG A 1 -8.38 -4.53 9.28
CA ARG A 1 -8.02 -3.78 8.05
C ARG A 1 -6.57 -4.02 7.62
N THR A 2 -5.57 -3.50 8.34
CA THR A 2 -4.16 -3.59 7.92
C THR A 2 -3.68 -5.02 7.66
N ALA A 3 -3.96 -5.96 8.57
CA ALA A 3 -3.62 -7.38 8.37
C ALA A 3 -4.20 -7.96 7.07
N ILE A 4 -5.47 -7.66 6.76
CA ILE A 4 -6.16 -8.10 5.55
C ILE A 4 -5.46 -7.52 4.30
N ARG A 5 -5.09 -6.24 4.35
CA ARG A 5 -4.38 -5.57 3.26
C ARG A 5 -2.97 -6.14 3.06
N ILE A 6 -2.26 -6.48 4.14
CA ILE A 6 -0.97 -7.19 4.06
C ILE A 6 -1.15 -8.56 3.39
N LYS A 7 -2.11 -9.37 3.83
CA LYS A 7 -2.40 -10.68 3.21
C LYS A 7 -2.68 -10.56 1.71
N LEU A 8 -3.35 -9.48 1.28
CA LEU A 8 -3.59 -9.21 -0.15
C LEU A 8 -2.28 -8.88 -0.89
N LEU A 9 -1.39 -8.09 -0.30
CA LEU A 9 -0.09 -7.77 -0.88
C LEU A 9 0.90 -8.94 -0.86
N GLU A 10 0.70 -9.91 0.05
CA GLU A 10 1.48 -11.16 0.10
C GLU A 10 1.17 -12.09 -1.07
N LYS A 11 -0.01 -11.97 -1.69
CA LYS A 11 -0.39 -12.79 -2.84
C LYS A 11 0.58 -12.57 -4.00
N LEU A 12 1.19 -13.64 -4.46
CA LEU A 12 2.05 -13.64 -5.62
C LEU A 12 1.22 -13.57 -6.89
N ASN A 13 1.73 -12.85 -7.90
CA ASN A 13 1.20 -12.94 -9.25
C ASN A 13 1.56 -14.28 -9.90
N HIS A 14 1.06 -14.51 -11.13
CA HIS A 14 1.32 -15.75 -11.88
C HIS A 14 2.80 -16.02 -12.17
N HIS A 15 3.67 -15.00 -12.09
CA HIS A 15 5.11 -15.13 -12.21
C HIS A 15 5.83 -15.38 -10.87
N GLY A 16 5.10 -15.53 -9.76
CA GLY A 16 5.69 -15.73 -8.44
C GLY A 16 6.30 -14.47 -7.82
N ASN A 17 5.94 -13.28 -8.32
CA ASN A 17 6.41 -12.00 -7.80
C ASN A 17 5.28 -11.26 -7.05
N ARG A 18 5.67 -10.47 -6.05
CA ARG A 18 4.83 -9.45 -5.40
C ARG A 18 5.60 -8.13 -5.43
N CYS A 19 5.01 -7.07 -5.96
CA CYS A 19 5.65 -5.76 -6.06
C CYS A 19 4.68 -4.68 -5.57
N CYS A 20 5.22 -3.59 -5.02
CA CYS A 20 4.40 -2.41 -4.76
C CYS A 20 3.98 -1.85 -6.12
N ALA A 21 2.79 -1.25 -6.18
CA ALA A 21 2.26 -0.94 -7.50
C ALA A 21 2.95 0.26 -8.19
N TRP A 22 3.83 1.02 -7.52
CA TRP A 22 4.77 1.91 -8.21
C TRP A 22 5.77 1.13 -9.08
N HIS A 23 6.42 0.10 -8.52
CA HIS A 23 7.38 -0.72 -9.27
C HIS A 23 6.67 -1.56 -10.33
N GLU A 24 5.48 -2.09 -10.03
CA GLU A 24 4.69 -2.86 -11.00
C GLU A 24 4.27 -2.00 -12.21
N THR A 25 3.74 -0.79 -11.97
CA THR A 25 3.29 0.10 -13.06
C THR A 25 4.42 0.58 -13.97
N ARG A 26 5.65 0.62 -13.45
CA ARG A 26 6.83 1.05 -14.20
C ARG A 26 7.66 -0.09 -14.75
N GLN A 27 7.31 -1.34 -14.43
CA GLN A 27 8.07 -2.54 -14.81
C GLN A 27 9.55 -2.43 -14.43
N GLU A 28 9.83 -1.84 -13.27
CA GLU A 28 11.19 -1.70 -12.75
C GLU A 28 11.77 -3.07 -12.42
N LEU A 29 13.10 -3.16 -12.41
CA LEU A 29 13.79 -4.40 -12.04
C LEU A 29 13.47 -4.79 -10.60
N HIS A 30 13.24 -6.08 -10.39
CA HIS A 30 13.05 -6.63 -9.06
C HIS A 30 14.39 -6.72 -8.33
N GLU A 31 14.38 -6.43 -7.03
CA GLU A 31 15.53 -6.63 -6.15
C GLU A 31 15.72 -8.12 -5.82
N TYR A 32 14.62 -8.86 -5.68
CA TYR A 32 14.61 -10.29 -5.39
C TYR A 32 13.91 -11.07 -6.51
N SER A 33 14.46 -12.22 -6.90
CA SER A 33 13.85 -13.12 -7.87
C SER A 33 12.51 -13.69 -7.37
N ALA A 34 11.74 -14.28 -8.29
CA ALA A 34 10.44 -14.85 -8.00
C ALA A 34 10.48 -15.81 -6.81
N ARG A 35 9.58 -15.61 -5.83
CA ARG A 35 9.48 -16.37 -4.57
C ARG A 35 10.69 -16.29 -3.62
N GLU A 36 11.69 -15.44 -3.89
CA GLU A 36 12.89 -15.31 -3.07
C GLU A 36 12.88 -14.07 -2.14
N ALA A 37 11.86 -13.21 -2.24
CA ALA A 37 11.76 -12.02 -1.40
C ALA A 37 11.60 -12.41 0.09
N PRO A 38 12.37 -11.78 1.02
CA PRO A 38 12.28 -12.06 2.45
C PRO A 38 10.88 -11.83 3.04
N THR A 39 10.62 -12.43 4.21
CA THR A 39 9.39 -12.18 4.98
C THR A 39 9.28 -10.69 5.32
N GLY A 40 8.11 -10.10 5.08
CA GLY A 40 7.86 -8.66 5.30
C GLY A 40 8.29 -7.74 4.15
N ILE A 41 8.97 -8.28 3.14
CA ILE A 41 9.55 -7.54 2.00
C ILE A 41 8.95 -8.06 0.68
N MET A 42 8.79 -7.19 -0.29
CA MET A 42 8.32 -7.50 -1.64
C MET A 42 9.49 -7.78 -2.61
N ASN A 43 9.22 -8.38 -3.76
CA ASN A 43 10.24 -8.61 -4.80
C ASN A 43 10.90 -7.31 -5.28
N CYS A 44 10.19 -6.18 -5.21
CA CYS A 44 10.72 -4.85 -5.50
C CYS A 44 11.49 -4.18 -4.35
N GLY A 45 11.81 -4.88 -3.25
CA GLY A 45 12.55 -4.30 -2.12
C GLY A 45 11.72 -3.55 -1.09
N CYS A 46 10.52 -3.10 -1.46
CA CYS A 46 9.65 -2.36 -0.56
C CYS A 46 9.08 -3.24 0.57
N THR A 47 8.87 -2.66 1.74
CA THR A 47 8.11 -3.33 2.81
C THR A 47 6.61 -3.28 2.54
N PHE A 48 5.83 -4.13 3.22
CA PHE A 48 4.36 -4.04 3.16
C PHE A 48 3.84 -2.69 3.64
N GLU A 49 4.42 -2.13 4.69
CA GLU A 49 4.00 -0.84 5.23
C GLU A 49 4.20 0.29 4.21
N GLU A 50 5.34 0.30 3.53
CA GLU A 50 5.64 1.26 2.48
C GLU A 50 4.63 1.18 1.31
N ALA A 51 4.27 -0.04 0.90
CA ALA A 51 3.29 -0.24 -0.16
C ALA A 51 1.87 0.17 0.28
N LEU A 52 1.48 -0.10 1.53
CA LEU A 52 0.19 0.34 2.08
C LEU A 52 0.10 1.86 2.18
N PHE A 53 1.20 2.50 2.56
CA PHE A 53 1.28 3.96 2.60
C PHE A 53 1.18 4.56 1.20
N GLU A 54 1.82 3.94 0.21
CA GLU A 54 1.71 4.34 -1.20
C GLU A 54 0.26 4.31 -1.69
N GLU A 55 -0.45 3.21 -1.42
CA GLU A 55 -1.87 3.09 -1.77
C GLU A 55 -2.71 4.16 -1.07
N SER A 56 -2.45 4.42 0.20
CA SER A 56 -3.17 5.42 1.00
C SER A 56 -2.98 6.82 0.41
N LEU A 57 -1.74 7.20 0.07
CA LEU A 57 -1.44 8.47 -0.58
C LEU A 57 -2.17 8.60 -1.92
N SER A 58 -2.10 7.56 -2.76
CA SER A 58 -2.75 7.54 -4.07
C SER A 58 -4.28 7.71 -3.95
N LYS A 59 -4.93 7.04 -2.98
CA LYS A 59 -6.37 7.16 -2.75
C LYS A 59 -6.78 8.52 -2.19
N SER A 60 -5.94 9.15 -1.37
CA SER A 60 -6.16 10.50 -0.85
C SER A 60 -5.78 11.61 -1.84
N GLY A 61 -5.49 11.26 -3.10
CA GLY A 61 -5.12 12.22 -4.15
C GLY A 61 -3.69 12.76 -4.06
N VAL A 62 -2.89 12.31 -3.09
CA VAL A 62 -1.50 12.72 -2.91
C VAL A 62 -0.62 11.96 -3.91
N GLY A 63 0.00 12.69 -4.83
CA GLY A 63 0.70 12.13 -5.99
C GLY A 63 -0.15 12.06 -7.26
N SER A 64 -1.42 12.49 -7.22
CA SER A 64 -2.28 12.63 -8.38
C SER A 64 -2.33 14.08 -8.84
N MET A 65 -1.39 14.48 -9.70
CA MET A 65 -1.51 15.71 -10.49
C MET A 65 -1.63 15.27 -11.95
N VAL A 66 -2.87 15.16 -12.42
CA VAL A 66 -3.31 15.16 -13.83
C VAL A 66 -2.30 14.62 -14.85
N THR A 67 -2.65 13.46 -15.45
CA THR A 67 -1.98 12.73 -16.56
C THR A 67 -0.69 11.97 -16.23
N GLY A 68 -0.82 10.66 -16.01
CA GLY A 68 0.25 9.68 -16.23
C GLY A 68 0.97 9.15 -14.99
N ALA A 69 1.48 10.00 -14.10
CA ALA A 69 2.26 9.55 -12.93
C ALA A 69 1.37 9.44 -11.68
N LYS A 70 0.94 8.21 -11.35
CA LYS A 70 -0.11 7.95 -10.34
C LYS A 70 0.40 7.79 -8.91
N ARG A 71 1.71 7.68 -8.69
CA ARG A 71 2.32 7.18 -7.45
C ARG A 71 3.66 7.88 -7.17
N LEU A 72 3.92 8.20 -5.91
CA LEU A 72 5.16 8.85 -5.47
C LEU A 72 6.36 7.91 -5.60
N ASN A 73 7.53 8.48 -5.94
CA ASN A 73 8.79 7.74 -5.97
C ASN A 73 9.07 7.09 -4.59
N PRO A 74 9.57 5.83 -4.53
CA PRO A 74 9.84 5.12 -3.28
C PRO A 74 10.72 5.88 -2.28
N ALA A 75 11.78 6.57 -2.74
CA ALA A 75 12.67 7.32 -1.84
C ALA A 75 11.93 8.47 -1.14
N LEU A 76 11.13 9.22 -1.89
CA LEU A 76 10.31 10.30 -1.33
C LEU A 76 9.17 9.77 -0.46
N ARG A 77 8.48 8.73 -0.93
CA ARG A 77 7.42 8.03 -0.20
C ARG A 77 7.92 7.53 1.16
N ASN A 78 9.07 6.86 1.20
CA ASN A 78 9.62 6.27 2.42
C ASN A 78 10.03 7.35 3.43
N ALA A 79 10.65 8.44 2.94
CA ALA A 79 10.96 9.58 3.80
C ALA A 79 9.68 10.21 4.39
N LEU A 80 8.62 10.35 3.59
CA LEU A 80 7.33 10.85 4.06
C LEU A 80 6.70 9.91 5.09
N LEU A 81 6.72 8.59 4.87
CA LEU A 81 6.22 7.61 5.83
C LEU A 81 6.88 7.78 7.20
N LEU A 82 8.21 7.88 7.23
CA LEU A 82 8.97 8.09 8.46
C LEU A 82 8.57 9.39 9.17
N VAL A 83 8.35 10.48 8.43
CA VAL A 83 7.88 11.75 9.00
C VAL A 83 6.47 11.58 9.59
N PHE A 84 5.56 10.92 8.87
CA PHE A 84 4.19 10.70 9.30
C PHE A 84 4.10 9.83 10.56
N GLN A 85 4.88 8.74 10.61
CA GLN A 85 4.97 7.89 11.79
C GLN A 85 5.53 8.66 13.00
N ARG A 86 6.65 9.38 12.82
CA ARG A 86 7.35 10.04 13.94
C ARG A 86 6.63 11.26 14.46
N ALA A 87 6.14 12.13 13.57
CA ALA A 87 5.55 13.40 13.96
C ALA A 87 4.06 13.30 14.28
N TYR A 88 3.35 12.34 13.67
CA TYR A 88 1.89 12.26 13.74
C TYR A 88 1.36 10.90 14.24
N GLY A 89 2.24 9.93 14.52
CA GLY A 89 1.81 8.59 14.96
C GLY A 89 1.00 7.84 13.90
N TYR A 90 1.27 8.09 12.62
CA TYR A 90 0.51 7.55 11.51
C TYR A 90 0.40 6.01 11.54
N THR A 91 -0.79 5.52 11.23
CA THR A 91 -1.12 4.11 11.04
C THR A 91 -1.92 3.90 9.74
N ASP A 92 -1.82 2.71 9.14
CA ASP A 92 -2.55 2.37 7.91
C ASP A 92 -4.07 2.53 8.09
N GLY A 93 -4.66 3.47 7.34
CA GLY A 93 -6.06 3.85 7.43
C GLY A 93 -6.29 5.29 7.89
N ASP A 94 -5.30 5.94 8.53
CA ASP A 94 -5.45 7.32 9.02
C ASP A 94 -5.76 8.31 7.88
N LEU A 95 -5.17 8.11 6.69
CA LEU A 95 -5.43 8.95 5.51
C LEU A 95 -6.79 8.68 4.85
N ALA A 96 -7.43 7.57 5.20
CA ALA A 96 -8.73 7.16 4.68
C ALA A 96 -9.88 7.50 5.63
N PHE A 97 -9.61 8.00 6.84
CA PHE A 97 -10.62 8.35 7.83
C PHE A 97 -10.69 9.86 8.03
N ASN A 98 -11.83 10.46 7.70
CA ASN A 98 -12.11 11.86 7.97
C ASN A 98 -12.52 12.03 9.45
N ARG A 99 -11.60 12.55 10.27
CA ARG A 99 -11.85 12.78 11.70
C ARG A 99 -12.91 13.84 12.01
N VAL A 100 -13.22 14.73 11.06
CA VAL A 100 -14.23 15.79 11.25
C VAL A 100 -15.62 15.25 11.02
N SER A 101 -15.85 14.53 9.91
CA SER A 101 -17.16 13.92 9.62
C SER A 101 -17.35 12.55 10.26
N SER A 102 -16.30 11.94 10.81
CA SER A 102 -16.28 10.55 11.29
C SER A 102 -16.63 9.53 10.20
N GLU A 103 -16.26 9.82 8.96
CA GLU A 103 -16.53 9.00 7.80
C GLU A 103 -15.24 8.41 7.22
N TRP A 104 -15.36 7.21 6.65
CA TRP A 104 -14.29 6.63 5.84
C TRP A 104 -14.46 7.06 4.39
N LEU A 105 -13.34 7.15 3.66
CA LEU A 105 -13.39 7.19 2.21
C LEU A 105 -14.13 5.96 1.67
N ASP A 106 -14.76 6.11 0.51
CA ASP A 106 -15.52 5.03 -0.13
C ASP A 106 -14.64 3.77 -0.30
N GLY A 107 -15.17 2.64 0.18
CA GLY A 107 -14.45 1.37 0.14
C GLY A 107 -13.26 1.27 1.10
N GLU A 108 -13.21 2.10 2.14
CA GLU A 108 -12.15 2.04 3.16
C GLU A 108 -12.63 1.72 4.57
N SER A 109 -13.95 1.59 4.75
CA SER A 109 -14.54 1.28 6.05
C SER A 109 -14.10 -0.09 6.59
N PRO A 110 -14.10 -0.27 7.92
CA PRO A 110 -13.82 -1.58 8.53
C PRO A 110 -14.74 -2.68 7.98
N ALA A 111 -16.03 -2.38 7.80
CA ALA A 111 -17.01 -3.33 7.26
C ALA A 111 -16.63 -3.80 5.84
N TYR A 112 -16.24 -2.87 4.96
CA TYR A 112 -15.77 -3.19 3.62
C TYR A 112 -14.59 -4.16 3.64
N TRP A 113 -13.59 -3.90 4.50
CA TRP A 113 -12.41 -4.76 4.59
C TRP A 113 -12.72 -6.13 5.20
N SER A 114 -13.65 -6.22 6.15
CA SER A 114 -14.12 -7.50 6.69
C SER A 114 -14.88 -8.32 5.65
N GLU A 115 -15.72 -7.69 4.82
CA GLU A 115 -16.39 -8.37 3.70
C GLU A 115 -15.37 -8.88 2.67
N LYS A 116 -14.33 -8.09 2.40
CA LYS A 116 -13.21 -8.49 1.53
C LYS A 116 -12.44 -9.69 2.08
N GLU A 117 -12.19 -9.75 3.38
CA GLU A 117 -11.55 -10.90 4.03
C GLU A 117 -12.38 -12.18 3.82
N ASN A 118 -13.69 -12.11 4.08
CA ASN A 118 -14.60 -13.22 3.85
C ASN A 118 -14.66 -13.65 2.38
N PHE A 119 -14.76 -12.68 1.45
CA PHE A 119 -14.86 -12.96 0.01
C PHE A 119 -13.62 -13.67 -0.54
N TYR A 120 -12.44 -13.28 -0.06
CA TYR A 120 -11.18 -13.87 -0.51
C TYR A 120 -10.72 -15.05 0.36
N GLU A 121 -11.54 -15.48 1.32
CA GLU A 121 -11.23 -16.53 2.32
C GLU A 121 -9.83 -16.34 2.94
N LEU A 122 -9.48 -15.08 3.26
CA LEU A 122 -8.15 -14.66 3.68
C LEU A 122 -7.80 -15.03 5.12
#